data_AF-A0A9R1NPT0-F1
#
_entry.id   AF-A0A9R1NPT0-F1
#
_cell.length_a   1.000
_cell.length_b   1.000
_cell.length_c   1.000
_cell.angle_alpha   90.00
_cell.angle_beta   90.00
_cell.angle_gamma   90.00
#
_symmetry.space_group_name_H-M   'P 1'
#
loop_
_entity.id
_entity.type
_entity.pdbx_description
1 polymer ?
#
loop_
_entity_poly.entity_id
_entity_poly.type
_entity_poly.pdbx_seq_one_letter_code
_entity_poly.pdbx_strand_id
1 'polypeptide(L)'
;MVLSSMITLAVFIPLCWFLVYKVGMGNAGAALSVSICDWVEVIVLGLYIKFSPSCEKTRAPLTWEAFKGIGSFMRLAVPSALMICLEWWSYELLVLLSGILPNPALETSVLSICISTVVLLYNLPYGIGTAASVRVSNELGAGNPEGARLVVGVALSIVVCSAVLVSTTLLALRHFIGIAFSNEEEVVDYVTRMVPVLSISVITDSFQGVLSGIQAVDGSI
;
A
#
# COMPACT_ATOMS: atom_id res chain seq x y z
N MET A 1 1.93 3.87 -15.54
CA MET A 1 1.45 3.45 -14.20
C MET A 1 -0.03 3.75 -14.04
N VAL A 2 -0.49 5.00 -14.01
CA VAL A 2 -1.95 5.27 -13.87
C VAL A 2 -2.79 4.56 -14.94
N LEU A 3 -2.40 4.69 -16.22
CA LEU A 3 -3.11 4.03 -17.31
C LEU A 3 -3.09 2.49 -17.21
N SER A 4 -1.98 1.90 -16.78
CA SER A 4 -1.88 0.44 -16.61
C SER A 4 -2.79 -0.03 -15.50
N SER A 5 -2.79 0.65 -14.35
CA SER A 5 -3.68 0.32 -13.22
C SER A 5 -5.16 0.48 -13.58
N MET A 6 -5.53 1.50 -14.37
CA MET A 6 -6.90 1.66 -14.87
C MET A 6 -7.33 0.53 -15.79
N ILE A 7 -6.45 0.08 -16.69
CA ILE A 7 -6.70 -1.07 -17.57
C ILE A 7 -6.88 -2.34 -16.73
N THR A 8 -5.98 -2.58 -15.76
CA THR A 8 -6.06 -3.74 -14.87
C THR A 8 -7.38 -3.77 -14.11
N LEU A 9 -7.83 -2.63 -13.56
CA LEU A 9 -9.11 -2.55 -12.87
C LEU A 9 -10.30 -2.83 -13.80
N ALA A 10 -10.27 -2.26 -15.02
CA ALA A 10 -11.31 -2.47 -16.01
C ALA A 10 -11.41 -3.94 -16.49
N VAL A 11 -10.29 -4.67 -16.48
CA VAL A 11 -10.25 -6.10 -16.78
C VAL A 11 -10.65 -6.94 -15.57
N PHE A 12 -10.21 -6.58 -14.37
CA PHE A 12 -10.42 -7.34 -13.14
C PHE A 12 -11.90 -7.54 -12.82
N ILE A 13 -12.69 -6.47 -12.84
CA ILE A 13 -14.11 -6.51 -12.46
C ILE A 13 -14.92 -7.52 -13.29
N PRO A 14 -14.95 -7.45 -14.65
CA PRO A 14 -15.70 -8.39 -15.46
C PRO A 14 -15.10 -9.81 -15.40
N LEU A 15 -13.77 -9.94 -15.33
CA LEU A 15 -13.11 -11.24 -15.26
C LEU A 15 -13.45 -11.98 -13.97
N CYS A 16 -13.37 -11.28 -12.82
CA CYS A 16 -13.71 -11.82 -11.52
C CYS A 16 -15.17 -12.25 -11.48
N TRP A 17 -16.09 -11.39 -11.94
CA TRP A 17 -17.50 -11.74 -12.02
C TRP A 17 -17.74 -12.99 -12.90
N PHE A 18 -17.09 -13.07 -14.05
CA PHE A 18 -17.23 -14.21 -14.96
C PHE A 18 -16.70 -15.52 -14.33
N LEU A 19 -15.48 -15.51 -13.79
CA LEU A 19 -14.86 -16.71 -13.21
C LEU A 19 -15.57 -17.18 -11.94
N VAL A 20 -15.99 -16.26 -11.09
CA VAL A 20 -16.71 -16.61 -9.84
C VAL A 20 -18.12 -17.12 -10.15
N TYR A 21 -18.91 -16.38 -10.92
CA TYR A 21 -20.35 -16.67 -11.05
C TYR A 21 -20.72 -17.49 -12.29
N LYS A 22 -20.08 -17.25 -13.44
CA LYS A 22 -20.43 -17.96 -14.69
C LYS A 22 -19.72 -19.28 -14.83
N VAL A 23 -18.44 -19.33 -14.48
CA VAL A 23 -17.66 -20.59 -14.47
C VAL A 23 -17.88 -21.37 -13.17
N GLY A 24 -18.33 -20.71 -12.11
CA GLY A 24 -18.67 -21.35 -10.83
C GLY A 24 -17.45 -21.72 -9.99
N MET A 25 -16.30 -21.06 -10.20
CA MET A 25 -15.05 -21.37 -9.49
C MET A 25 -15.01 -20.84 -8.05
N GLY A 26 -16.00 -20.03 -7.62
CA GLY A 26 -16.05 -19.45 -6.28
C GLY A 26 -14.75 -18.70 -5.94
N ASN A 27 -14.19 -18.96 -4.75
CA ASN A 27 -12.97 -18.29 -4.28
C ASN A 27 -11.75 -18.57 -5.16
N ALA A 28 -11.66 -19.74 -5.79
CA ALA A 28 -10.57 -20.06 -6.73
C ALA A 28 -10.66 -19.18 -7.99
N GLY A 29 -11.87 -18.81 -8.41
CA GLY A 29 -12.10 -17.88 -9.52
C GLY A 29 -11.61 -16.46 -9.19
N ALA A 30 -11.85 -16.01 -7.95
CA ALA A 30 -11.34 -14.72 -7.48
C ALA A 30 -9.80 -14.70 -7.45
N ALA A 31 -9.17 -15.73 -6.89
CA ALA A 31 -7.70 -15.87 -6.86
C ALA A 31 -7.10 -15.89 -8.29
N LEU A 32 -7.70 -16.67 -9.20
CA LEU A 32 -7.24 -16.73 -10.59
C LEU A 32 -7.38 -15.38 -11.30
N SER A 33 -8.44 -14.63 -11.01
CA SER A 33 -8.66 -13.30 -11.59
C SER A 33 -7.57 -12.31 -11.18
N VAL A 34 -7.16 -12.33 -9.90
CA VAL A 34 -6.04 -11.53 -9.40
C VAL A 34 -4.76 -11.91 -10.14
N SER A 35 -4.42 -13.21 -10.20
CA SER A 35 -3.21 -13.68 -10.88
C SER A 35 -3.17 -13.29 -12.37
N ILE A 36 -4.30 -13.37 -13.09
CA ILE A 36 -4.37 -12.94 -14.49
C ILE A 36 -4.13 -11.43 -14.59
N CYS A 37 -4.72 -10.64 -13.71
CA CYS A 37 -4.56 -9.18 -13.70
C CYS A 37 -3.11 -8.76 -13.42
N ASP A 38 -2.42 -9.45 -12.52
CA ASP A 38 -0.99 -9.21 -12.26
C ASP A 38 -0.15 -9.46 -13.53
N TRP A 39 -0.42 -10.56 -14.25
CA TRP A 39 0.25 -10.84 -15.52
C TRP A 39 -0.07 -9.82 -16.61
N VAL A 40 -1.31 -9.34 -16.68
CA VAL A 40 -1.70 -8.26 -17.60
C VAL A 40 -0.90 -7.00 -17.30
N GLU A 41 -0.75 -6.63 -16.03
CA GLU A 41 0.05 -5.47 -15.63
C GLU A 41 1.53 -5.63 -16.01
N VAL A 42 2.13 -6.80 -15.76
CA VAL A 42 3.50 -7.12 -16.18
C VAL A 42 3.66 -6.97 -17.70
N ILE A 43 2.72 -7.49 -18.49
CA ILE A 43 2.75 -7.40 -19.94
C ILE A 43 2.63 -5.94 -20.40
N VAL A 44 1.65 -5.18 -19.88
CA VAL A 44 1.44 -3.79 -20.25
C VAL A 44 2.67 -2.94 -19.93
N LEU A 45 3.26 -3.09 -18.75
CA LEU A 45 4.48 -2.38 -18.37
C LEU A 45 5.69 -2.82 -19.18
N GLY A 46 5.83 -4.12 -19.46
CA GLY A 46 6.90 -4.66 -20.31
C GLY A 46 6.83 -4.13 -21.74
N LEU A 47 5.64 -4.07 -22.33
CA LEU A 47 5.40 -3.46 -23.64
C LEU A 47 5.70 -1.96 -23.62
N TYR A 48 5.29 -1.24 -22.57
CA TYR A 48 5.60 0.17 -22.40
C TYR A 48 7.11 0.42 -22.38
N ILE A 49 7.86 -0.34 -21.58
CA ILE A 49 9.34 -0.21 -21.51
C ILE A 49 9.98 -0.54 -22.86
N LYS A 50 9.48 -1.56 -23.57
CA LYS A 50 10.03 -2.03 -24.85
C LYS A 50 9.75 -1.09 -26.03
N PHE A 51 8.60 -0.41 -26.06
CA PHE A 51 8.18 0.38 -27.22
C PHE A 51 8.17 1.89 -26.97
N SER A 52 8.11 2.36 -25.73
CA SER A 52 8.07 3.79 -25.44
C SER A 52 9.43 4.45 -25.71
N PRO A 53 9.48 5.58 -26.44
CA PRO A 53 10.70 6.37 -26.61
C PRO A 53 11.17 7.00 -25.29
N SER A 54 10.26 7.19 -24.31
CA SER A 54 10.62 7.75 -22.99
C SER A 54 11.58 6.85 -22.20
N CYS A 55 11.58 5.55 -22.48
CA CYS A 55 12.43 4.57 -21.81
C CYS A 55 13.71 4.26 -22.59
N GLU A 56 13.95 4.88 -23.75
CA GLU A 56 15.06 4.50 -24.63
C GLU A 56 16.42 4.62 -23.95
N LYS A 57 16.64 5.71 -23.19
CA LYS A 57 17.89 5.95 -22.46
C LYS A 57 18.11 5.04 -21.25
N THR A 58 17.03 4.54 -20.66
CA THR A 58 17.06 3.71 -19.43
C THR A 58 16.81 2.23 -19.72
N ARG A 59 16.60 1.86 -20.99
CA ARG A 59 16.34 0.49 -21.41
C ARG A 59 17.63 -0.32 -21.36
N ALA A 60 17.82 -1.04 -20.26
CA ALA A 60 18.93 -1.98 -20.14
C ALA A 60 18.62 -3.30 -20.88
N PRO A 61 19.60 -3.91 -21.57
CA PRO A 61 19.45 -5.25 -22.10
C PRO A 61 19.41 -6.27 -20.96
N LEU A 62 18.54 -7.28 -21.07
CA LEU A 62 18.51 -8.43 -20.18
C LEU A 62 19.77 -9.27 -20.40
N THR A 63 20.83 -8.94 -19.66
CA THR A 63 22.11 -9.66 -19.65
C THR A 63 22.38 -10.23 -18.27
N TRP A 64 23.29 -11.20 -18.18
CA TRP A 64 23.74 -11.75 -16.90
C TRP A 64 24.36 -10.70 -15.97
N GLU A 65 24.73 -9.53 -16.48
CA GLU A 65 25.24 -8.43 -15.67
C GLU A 65 24.20 -7.87 -14.70
N ALA A 66 22.90 -7.97 -15.03
CA ALA A 66 21.82 -7.56 -14.14
C ALA A 66 21.83 -8.34 -12.80
N PHE A 67 22.35 -9.58 -12.81
CA PHE A 67 22.43 -10.41 -11.61
C PHE A 67 23.68 -10.14 -10.76
N LYS A 68 24.69 -9.43 -11.28
CA LYS A 68 25.91 -9.10 -10.51
C LYS A 68 25.59 -8.23 -9.27
N GLY A 69 24.54 -7.41 -9.34
CA GLY A 69 24.12 -6.51 -8.26
C GLY A 69 23.21 -7.12 -7.19
N ILE A 70 22.82 -8.40 -7.33
CA ILE A 70 21.78 -9.00 -6.47
C ILE A 70 22.15 -8.96 -4.98
N GLY A 71 23.42 -9.16 -4.62
CA GLY A 71 23.85 -9.12 -3.22
C GLY A 71 23.69 -7.74 -2.59
N SER A 72 24.06 -6.68 -3.32
CA SER A 72 23.88 -5.30 -2.87
C SER A 72 22.39 -4.95 -2.76
N PHE A 73 21.60 -5.34 -3.76
CA PHE A 73 20.15 -5.18 -3.75
C PHE A 73 19.51 -5.87 -2.54
N MET A 74 19.86 -7.14 -2.28
CA MET A 74 19.31 -7.90 -1.16
C MET A 74 19.69 -7.30 0.20
N ARG A 75 20.89 -6.73 0.34
CA ARG A 75 21.32 -6.05 1.58
C ARG A 75 20.44 -4.85 1.92
N LEU A 76 19.84 -4.19 0.93
CA LEU A 76 18.91 -3.08 1.11
C LEU A 76 17.45 -3.56 1.16
N ALA A 77 17.08 -4.50 0.29
CA ALA A 77 15.71 -5.00 0.14
C ALA A 77 15.26 -5.82 1.35
N VAL A 78 16.11 -6.68 1.93
CA VAL A 78 15.72 -7.55 3.05
C VAL A 78 15.37 -6.75 4.31
N PRO A 79 16.21 -5.81 4.80
CA PRO A 79 15.84 -4.98 5.95
C PRO A 79 14.58 -4.16 5.69
N SER A 80 14.45 -3.59 4.49
CA SER A 80 13.27 -2.79 4.10
C SER A 80 11.99 -3.64 4.08
N ALA A 81 12.06 -4.85 3.51
CA ALA A 81 10.94 -5.79 3.47
C ALA A 81 10.58 -6.27 4.87
N LEU A 82 11.56 -6.62 5.72
CA LEU A 82 11.29 -7.04 7.09
C LEU A 82 10.64 -5.94 7.92
N MET A 83 11.09 -4.69 7.80
CA MET A 83 10.50 -3.55 8.51
C MET A 83 9.01 -3.42 8.18
N ILE A 84 8.65 -3.43 6.89
CA ILE A 84 7.26 -3.31 6.44
C ILE A 84 6.46 -4.56 6.80
N CYS A 85 6.98 -5.76 6.54
CA CYS A 85 6.26 -7.01 6.81
C CYS A 85 6.01 -7.22 8.31
N LEU A 86 6.96 -6.89 9.19
CA LEU A 86 6.78 -7.06 10.63
C LEU A 86 5.65 -6.18 11.18
N GLU A 87 5.51 -4.96 10.65
CA GLU A 87 4.38 -4.09 10.97
C GLU A 87 3.05 -4.74 10.59
N TRP A 88 2.89 -5.16 9.32
CA TRP A 88 1.65 -5.79 8.87
C TRP A 88 1.36 -7.12 9.56
N TRP A 89 2.37 -7.95 9.78
CA TRP A 89 2.22 -9.20 10.52
C TRP A 89 1.85 -8.98 11.97
N SER A 90 2.28 -7.88 12.59
CA SER A 90 1.85 -7.53 13.94
C SER A 90 0.35 -7.22 13.99
N TYR A 91 -0.20 -6.51 12.99
CA TYR A 91 -1.63 -6.27 12.88
C TYR A 91 -2.41 -7.57 12.71
N GLU A 92 -1.99 -8.45 11.80
CA GLU A 92 -2.62 -9.76 11.61
C GLU A 92 -2.55 -10.63 12.87
N LEU A 93 -1.43 -10.62 13.58
CA LEU A 93 -1.27 -11.34 14.83
C LEU A 93 -2.20 -10.80 15.91
N LEU A 94 -2.45 -9.48 15.97
CA LEU A 94 -3.44 -8.89 16.89
C LEU A 94 -4.87 -9.37 16.58
N VAL A 95 -5.25 -9.47 15.30
CA VAL A 95 -6.55 -10.04 14.89
C VAL A 95 -6.66 -11.51 15.28
N LEU A 96 -5.59 -12.29 15.12
CA LEU A 96 -5.59 -13.68 15.56
C LEU A 96 -5.70 -13.80 17.09
N LEU A 97 -4.97 -12.97 17.82
CA LEU A 97 -5.02 -12.95 19.28
C LEU A 97 -6.36 -12.48 19.83
N SER A 98 -7.10 -11.64 19.11
CA SER A 98 -8.45 -11.26 19.53
C SER A 98 -9.45 -12.43 19.54
N GLY A 99 -9.14 -13.51 18.82
CA GLY A 99 -9.87 -14.77 18.91
C GLY A 99 -9.77 -15.49 20.27
N ILE A 100 -8.90 -15.02 21.18
CA ILE A 100 -8.74 -15.56 22.54
C ILE A 100 -9.52 -14.72 23.58
N LEU A 101 -10.03 -13.55 23.20
CA LEU A 101 -10.79 -12.67 24.09
C LEU A 101 -12.17 -13.26 24.45
N PRO A 102 -12.83 -12.79 25.53
CA PRO A 102 -14.10 -13.33 26.00
C PRO A 102 -15.24 -13.35 24.95
N ASN A 103 -15.25 -12.39 24.01
CA ASN A 103 -16.16 -12.38 22.87
C ASN A 103 -15.38 -12.46 21.55
N PRO A 104 -14.88 -13.65 21.17
CA PRO A 104 -13.90 -13.77 20.10
C PRO A 104 -14.46 -13.39 18.73
N ALA A 105 -15.75 -13.64 18.47
CA ALA A 105 -16.40 -13.29 17.21
C ALA A 105 -16.54 -11.76 17.07
N LEU A 106 -16.98 -11.07 18.13
CA LEU A 106 -17.12 -9.61 18.14
C LEU A 106 -15.76 -8.92 18.00
N GLU A 107 -14.80 -9.26 18.87
CA GLU A 107 -13.49 -8.60 18.92
C GLU A 107 -12.71 -8.79 17.61
N THR A 108 -12.75 -10.01 17.04
CA THR A 108 -12.09 -10.29 15.76
C THR A 108 -12.75 -9.55 14.61
N SER A 109 -14.09 -9.45 14.59
CA SER A 109 -14.81 -8.71 13.55
C SER A 109 -14.49 -7.22 13.62
N VAL A 110 -14.51 -6.63 14.82
CA VAL A 110 -14.21 -5.21 15.04
C VAL A 110 -12.77 -4.90 14.63
N LEU A 111 -11.80 -5.70 15.06
CA LEU A 111 -10.38 -5.49 14.70
C LEU A 111 -10.12 -5.71 13.22
N SER A 112 -10.78 -6.68 12.59
CA SER A 112 -10.66 -6.91 11.14
C SER A 112 -11.17 -5.71 10.33
N ILE A 113 -12.29 -5.10 10.74
CA ILE A 113 -12.83 -3.88 10.11
C ILE A 113 -11.89 -2.70 10.34
N CYS A 114 -11.38 -2.55 11.56
CA CYS A 114 -10.42 -1.52 11.92
C CYS A 114 -9.16 -1.58 11.04
N ILE A 115 -8.54 -2.77 10.93
CA ILE A 115 -7.31 -2.97 10.15
C ILE A 115 -7.60 -2.84 8.65
N SER A 116 -8.72 -3.36 8.14
CA SER A 116 -9.12 -3.15 6.74
C SER A 116 -9.27 -1.67 6.40
N THR A 117 -9.78 -0.87 7.35
CA THR A 117 -9.88 0.59 7.20
C THR A 117 -8.50 1.24 7.19
N VAL A 118 -7.58 0.83 8.08
CA VAL A 118 -6.19 1.32 8.10
C VAL A 118 -5.46 0.98 6.80
N VAL A 119 -5.57 -0.26 6.30
CA VAL A 119 -4.98 -0.70 5.02
C VAL A 119 -5.45 0.18 3.87
N LEU A 120 -6.76 0.45 3.78
CA LEU A 120 -7.32 1.33 2.77
C LEU A 120 -6.67 2.72 2.81
N LEU A 121 -6.58 3.31 4.00
CA LEU A 121 -6.07 4.67 4.20
C LEU A 121 -4.56 4.78 4.03
N TYR A 122 -3.80 3.72 4.34
CA TYR A 122 -2.34 3.67 4.22
C TYR A 122 -1.84 3.78 2.76
N ASN A 123 -2.67 3.46 1.76
CA ASN A 123 -2.30 3.62 0.36
C ASN A 123 -1.92 5.07 -0.01
N LEU A 124 -2.54 6.06 0.66
CA LEU A 124 -2.26 7.47 0.42
C LEU A 124 -0.85 7.89 0.87
N PRO A 125 -0.44 7.73 2.15
CA PRO A 125 0.92 8.03 2.58
C PRO A 125 1.95 7.12 1.91
N TYR A 126 1.62 5.87 1.61
CA TYR A 126 2.52 4.97 0.86
C TYR A 126 2.85 5.52 -0.54
N GLY A 127 1.86 6.05 -1.26
CA GLY A 127 2.06 6.71 -2.55
C GLY A 127 2.93 7.97 -2.44
N ILE A 128 2.70 8.78 -1.42
CA ILE A 128 3.52 9.98 -1.13
C ILE A 128 4.96 9.58 -0.81
N GLY A 129 5.17 8.57 0.05
CA GLY A 129 6.48 8.07 0.42
C GLY A 129 7.25 7.51 -0.76
N THR A 130 6.59 6.75 -1.63
CA THR A 130 7.19 6.23 -2.88
C THR A 130 7.60 7.37 -3.82
N ALA A 131 6.75 8.38 -4.00
CA ALA A 131 7.06 9.54 -4.84
C ALA A 131 8.21 10.38 -4.26
N ALA A 132 8.21 10.60 -2.94
CA ALA A 132 9.28 11.28 -2.23
C ALA A 132 10.61 10.53 -2.36
N SER A 133 10.61 9.21 -2.16
CA SER A 133 11.77 8.34 -2.30
C SER A 133 12.42 8.49 -3.68
N VAL A 134 11.64 8.35 -4.77
CA VAL A 134 12.16 8.51 -6.14
C VAL A 134 12.72 9.91 -6.38
N ARG A 135 12.05 10.95 -5.89
CA ARG A 135 12.50 12.35 -6.05
C ARG A 135 13.79 12.63 -5.27
N VAL A 136 13.89 12.16 -4.02
CA VAL A 136 15.10 12.28 -3.19
C VAL A 136 16.26 11.54 -3.84
N SER A 137 16.05 10.30 -4.30
CA SER A 137 17.06 9.52 -5.02
C SER A 137 17.60 10.24 -6.26
N ASN A 138 16.71 10.88 -7.04
CA ASN A 138 17.12 11.62 -8.23
C ASN A 138 17.95 12.87 -7.89
N GLU A 139 17.56 13.64 -6.87
CA GLU A 139 18.32 14.83 -6.45
C GLU A 139 19.69 14.46 -5.88
N LEU A 140 19.75 13.43 -5.04
CA LEU A 140 21.02 12.95 -4.48
C LEU A 140 21.92 12.34 -5.55
N GLY A 141 21.37 11.56 -6.49
CA GLY A 141 22.09 11.02 -7.64
C GLY A 141 22.62 12.10 -8.60
N ALA A 142 22.00 13.29 -8.61
CA ALA A 142 22.49 14.45 -9.35
C ALA A 142 23.50 15.31 -8.55
N GLY A 143 23.83 14.92 -7.31
CA GLY A 143 24.73 15.68 -6.43
C GLY A 143 24.09 16.96 -5.86
N ASN A 144 22.76 17.02 -5.77
CA ASN A 144 22.00 18.18 -5.29
C ASN A 144 21.37 17.94 -3.89
N PRO A 145 22.15 18.04 -2.80
CA PRO A 145 21.64 17.81 -1.45
C PRO A 145 20.61 18.86 -1.00
N GLU A 146 20.68 20.09 -1.52
CA GLU A 146 19.69 21.13 -1.23
C GLU A 146 18.32 20.79 -1.84
N GLY A 147 18.31 20.31 -3.09
CA GLY A 147 17.11 19.78 -3.74
C GLY A 147 16.49 18.61 -2.99
N ALA A 148 17.31 17.67 -2.52
CA ALA A 148 16.84 16.55 -1.71
C ALA A 148 16.15 17.01 -0.41
N ARG A 149 16.73 17.99 0.30
CA ARG A 149 16.11 18.57 1.52
C ARG A 149 14.79 19.26 1.22
N LEU A 150 14.69 19.97 0.09
CA LEU A 150 13.43 20.60 -0.34
C LEU A 150 12.36 19.54 -0.59
N VAL A 151 12.69 18.45 -1.29
CA VAL A 151 11.76 17.33 -1.55
C VAL A 151 11.24 16.75 -0.23
N VAL A 152 12.12 16.52 0.75
CA VAL A 152 11.73 16.03 2.08
C VAL A 152 10.76 17.00 2.76
N GLY A 153 11.05 18.30 2.76
CA GLY A 153 10.17 19.32 3.36
C GLY A 153 8.79 19.38 2.70
N VAL A 154 8.73 19.28 1.36
CA VAL A 154 7.46 19.23 0.61
C VAL A 154 6.69 17.96 0.91
N ALA A 155 7.35 16.79 0.92
CA ALA A 155 6.72 15.51 1.24
C ALA A 155 6.14 15.50 2.66
N LEU A 156 6.86 16.03 3.64
CA LEU A 156 6.38 16.18 5.01
C LEU A 156 5.19 17.14 5.11
N SER A 157 5.19 18.22 4.34
CA SER A 157 4.05 19.15 4.31
C SER A 157 2.81 18.49 3.72
N ILE A 158 2.97 17.74 2.64
CA ILE A 158 1.87 16.99 2.00
C ILE A 158 1.33 15.92 2.95
N VAL A 159 2.19 15.16 3.63
CA VAL A 159 1.73 14.08 4.52
C VAL A 159 0.99 14.62 5.74
N VAL A 160 1.41 15.75 6.30
CA VAL A 160 0.69 16.43 7.39
C VAL A 160 -0.71 16.83 6.92
N CYS A 161 -0.81 17.49 5.77
CA CYS A 161 -2.09 17.89 5.20
C CYS A 161 -3.00 16.69 4.90
N SER A 162 -2.46 15.63 4.31
CA SER A 162 -3.23 14.42 4.01
C SER A 162 -3.65 13.67 5.27
N ALA A 163 -2.80 13.59 6.29
CA ALA A 163 -3.13 12.94 7.56
C ALA A 163 -4.27 13.68 8.27
N VAL A 164 -4.24 15.02 8.30
CA VAL A 164 -5.35 15.82 8.85
C VAL A 164 -6.63 15.60 8.06
N LEU A 165 -6.57 15.63 6.72
CA LEU A 165 -7.73 15.40 5.86
C LEU A 165 -8.33 14.01 6.07
N VAL A 166 -7.49 12.97 6.08
CA VAL A 166 -7.92 11.58 6.24
C VAL A 166 -8.51 11.37 7.63
N SER A 167 -7.83 11.80 8.70
CA SER A 167 -8.33 11.62 10.07
C SER A 167 -9.61 12.40 10.34
N THR A 168 -9.75 13.61 9.80
CA THR A 168 -11.02 14.37 9.90
C THR A 168 -12.16 13.68 9.15
N THR A 169 -11.89 13.17 7.95
CA THR A 169 -12.87 12.41 7.15
C THR A 169 -13.27 11.12 7.86
N LEU A 170 -12.29 10.40 8.41
CA LEU A 170 -12.47 9.16 9.15
C LEU A 170 -13.36 9.39 10.39
N LEU A 171 -13.09 10.46 11.16
CA LEU A 171 -13.92 10.85 12.31
C LEU A 171 -15.34 11.27 11.89
N ALA A 172 -15.50 11.99 10.79
CA ALA A 172 -16.80 12.41 10.28
C ALA A 172 -17.65 11.23 9.79
N LEU A 173 -17.01 10.24 9.15
CA LEU A 173 -17.65 9.05 8.61
C LEU A 173 -17.64 7.84 9.55
N ARG A 174 -17.27 8.04 10.83
CA ARG A 174 -17.05 6.95 11.80
C ARG A 174 -18.18 5.91 11.90
N HIS A 175 -19.43 6.36 11.82
CA HIS A 175 -20.60 5.48 11.88
C HIS A 175 -20.84 4.76 10.55
N PHE A 176 -20.58 5.43 9.43
CA PHE A 176 -20.74 4.84 8.10
C PHE A 176 -19.75 3.69 7.88
N ILE A 177 -18.54 3.79 8.43
CA ILE A 177 -17.53 2.73 8.33
C ILE A 177 -18.05 1.43 8.92
N GLY A 178 -18.63 1.45 10.13
CA GLY A 178 -19.20 0.23 10.72
C GLY A 178 -20.28 -0.40 9.83
N ILE A 179 -21.23 0.43 9.35
CA ILE A 179 -22.35 -0.01 8.49
C ILE A 179 -21.84 -0.60 7.16
N ALA A 180 -20.77 -0.03 6.59
CA ALA A 180 -20.24 -0.48 5.32
C ALA A 180 -19.71 -1.93 5.37
N PHE A 181 -19.31 -2.41 6.55
CA PHE A 181 -18.73 -3.74 6.73
C PHE A 181 -19.66 -4.73 7.44
N SER A 182 -20.58 -4.28 8.29
CA SER A 182 -21.44 -5.17 9.09
C SER A 182 -22.87 -4.66 9.20
N ASN A 183 -23.81 -5.61 9.27
CA ASN A 183 -25.22 -5.35 9.59
C ASN A 183 -25.53 -5.51 11.09
N GLU A 184 -24.55 -5.96 11.89
CA GLU A 184 -24.72 -6.17 13.33
C GLU A 184 -24.46 -4.86 14.11
N GLU A 185 -25.50 -4.34 14.77
CA GLU A 185 -25.44 -3.04 15.46
C GLU A 185 -24.34 -2.99 16.53
N GLU A 186 -24.10 -4.10 17.23
CA GLU A 186 -23.04 -4.22 18.25
C GLU A 186 -21.64 -4.02 17.64
N VAL A 187 -21.38 -4.60 16.46
CA VAL A 187 -20.11 -4.41 15.72
C VAL A 187 -19.98 -2.97 15.25
N VAL A 188 -21.06 -2.40 14.71
CA VAL A 188 -21.08 -1.02 14.18
C VAL A 188 -20.78 0.00 15.28
N ASP A 189 -21.42 -0.11 16.44
CA ASP A 189 -21.20 0.81 17.56
C ASP A 189 -19.78 0.68 18.11
N TYR A 190 -19.25 -0.55 18.23
CA TYR A 190 -17.90 -0.76 18.72
C TYR A 190 -16.84 -0.21 17.74
N VAL A 191 -16.96 -0.48 16.44
CA VAL A 191 -16.08 0.14 15.41
C VAL A 191 -16.15 1.66 15.52
N THR A 192 -17.35 2.24 15.65
CA THR A 192 -17.55 3.69 15.79
C THR A 192 -16.79 4.27 16.98
N ARG A 193 -16.76 3.57 18.12
CA ARG A 193 -16.00 3.94 19.32
C ARG A 193 -14.48 3.79 19.14
N MET A 194 -14.04 2.87 18.28
CA MET A 194 -12.61 2.66 17.98
C MET A 194 -12.05 3.67 16.97
N VAL A 195 -12.88 4.29 16.13
CA VAL A 195 -12.43 5.22 15.08
C VAL A 195 -11.51 6.36 15.58
N PRO A 196 -11.71 6.99 16.75
CA PRO A 196 -10.77 7.98 17.26
C PRO A 196 -9.36 7.42 17.50
N VAL A 197 -9.26 6.19 17.99
CA VAL A 197 -7.98 5.49 18.18
C VAL A 197 -7.34 5.22 16.81
N LEU A 198 -8.13 4.74 15.85
CA LEU A 198 -7.67 4.53 14.46
C LEU A 198 -7.18 5.82 13.82
N SER A 199 -7.83 6.95 14.10
CA SER A 199 -7.45 8.26 13.55
C SER A 199 -6.06 8.70 14.02
N ILE A 200 -5.68 8.37 15.25
CA ILE A 200 -4.34 8.61 15.80
C ILE A 200 -3.33 7.65 15.16
N SER A 201 -3.71 6.38 15.00
CA SER A 201 -2.87 5.37 14.33
C SER A 201 -2.54 5.80 12.90
N VAL A 202 -3.55 6.20 12.12
CA VAL A 202 -3.39 6.62 10.72
C VAL A 202 -2.48 7.84 10.59
N ILE A 203 -2.52 8.79 11.52
CA ILE A 203 -1.58 9.91 11.53
C ILE A 203 -0.15 9.39 11.69
N THR A 204 0.06 8.51 12.68
CA THR A 204 1.38 7.94 12.99
C THR A 204 1.92 7.12 11.82
N ASP A 205 1.11 6.22 11.27
CA ASP A 205 1.44 5.39 10.10
C ASP A 205 1.73 6.26 8.87
N SER A 206 1.02 7.38 8.70
CA SER A 206 1.26 8.30 7.59
C SER A 206 2.66 8.90 7.65
N PHE A 207 3.09 9.36 8.82
CA PHE A 207 4.45 9.86 9.00
C PHE A 207 5.48 8.76 8.80
N GLN A 208 5.26 7.60 9.40
CA GLN A 208 6.16 6.45 9.28
C GLN A 208 6.34 6.06 7.82
N GLY A 209 5.27 5.86 7.06
CA GLY A 209 5.33 5.41 5.67
C GLY A 209 6.15 6.34 4.77
N VAL A 210 6.03 7.66 4.96
CA VAL A 210 6.81 8.65 4.20
C VAL A 210 8.29 8.66 4.65
N LEU A 211 8.55 8.64 5.95
CA LEU A 211 9.92 8.64 6.48
C LEU A 211 10.68 7.37 6.10
N SER A 212 10.05 6.20 6.21
CA SER A 212 10.60 4.91 5.78
C SER A 212 10.98 4.92 4.30
N GLY A 213 10.14 5.51 3.43
CA GLY A 213 10.44 5.66 2.01
C GLY A 213 11.67 6.54 1.74
N ILE A 214 11.87 7.60 2.52
CA ILE A 214 13.02 8.51 2.41
C ILE A 214 14.29 7.85 2.95
N GLN A 215 14.23 7.16 4.10
CA GLN A 215 15.38 6.49 4.71
C GLN A 215 15.96 5.35 3.86
N ALA A 216 15.10 4.65 3.10
CA ALA A 216 15.55 3.63 2.15
C ALA A 216 16.55 4.18 1.10
N VAL A 217 16.51 5.49 0.83
CA VAL A 217 17.42 6.17 -0.09
C VAL A 217 18.73 6.54 0.60
N ASP A 218 18.67 7.10 1.81
CA ASP A 218 19.86 7.57 2.54
C ASP A 218 20.81 6.41 2.91
N GLY A 219 20.27 5.20 3.15
CA GLY A 219 21.09 4.00 3.37
C GLY A 219 21.76 3.41 2.11
N SER A 220 21.50 3.99 0.93
CA SER A 220 22.01 3.51 -0.36
C SER A 220 23.11 4.39 -0.98
N ILE A 221 23.50 5.48 -0.29
CA ILE A 221 24.54 6.44 -0.68
C ILE A 221 25.63 6.47 0.38
#